data_AF-A0A816XVJ4-F1
#
_entry.id   AF-A0A816XVJ4-F1
#
_cell.length_a   1.000
_cell.length_b   1.000
_cell.length_c   1.000
_cell.angle_alpha   90.00
_cell.angle_beta   90.00
_cell.angle_gamma   90.00
#
_symmetry.space_group_name_H-M   'P 1'
#
loop_
_entity.id
_entity.type
_entity.pdbx_description
1 polymer ?
#
loop_
_entity_poly.entity_id
_entity_poly.type
_entity_poly.pdbx_seq_one_letter_code
_entity_poly.pdbx_strand_id
1 'polypeptide(L)'
;MTEYQHDRRMKKHMKRQKNNSDISQIESCGNDLIELTKEQVKAALTSLFIIQKQNRTVGSRKRRRDKNLDRSLETQTKKQKQIYSNIILSDITQAETIVLAASGLNKKQMKQVKKFVLIFNCHLLLLDEKTTFNQSITHLITDEIDTNDSLVCTLTKNVVFAIVQHCFVLSYRWIIECLQQNSIVNEEQYEIEGDNIFSTKHNGPRRSRLSKRPLMPLNHFMMIKGDSRHFLDFTNSELGDLAWLAGSIYIEQNRFPNTVFSRQCFLLIEDADVRNKNMFHRCIDKGLKFLRSEWLIRSIVEYRMANIVQYHCDPFDTIDRSE
;
A
#
# COMPACT_ATOMS: atom_id res chain seq x y z
N MET A 1 12.79 9.33 -59.41
CA MET A 1 12.67 9.56 -57.96
C MET A 1 11.70 8.53 -57.36
N THR A 2 12.03 7.27 -57.55
CA THR A 2 11.11 6.13 -57.41
C THR A 2 12.01 4.90 -57.30
N GLU A 3 12.13 4.38 -56.07
CA GLU A 3 12.67 3.07 -55.63
C GLU A 3 13.22 3.19 -54.21
N TYR A 4 13.93 4.28 -53.91
CA TYR A 4 14.56 4.47 -52.59
C TYR A 4 13.56 4.74 -51.44
N GLN A 5 12.37 5.25 -51.75
CA GLN A 5 11.32 5.51 -50.75
C GLN A 5 10.42 4.27 -50.48
N HIS A 6 10.39 3.29 -51.39
CA HIS A 6 9.55 2.09 -51.22
C HIS A 6 10.20 1.08 -50.26
N ASP A 7 11.53 0.95 -50.30
CA ASP A 7 12.30 0.03 -49.46
C ASP A 7 12.31 0.44 -47.97
N ARG A 8 12.24 1.75 -47.68
CA ARG A 8 12.06 2.25 -46.30
C ARG A 8 10.67 1.94 -45.71
N ARG A 9 9.63 1.84 -46.53
CA ARG A 9 8.27 1.47 -46.08
C ARG A 9 8.15 -0.03 -45.80
N MET A 10 8.76 -0.89 -46.63
CA MET A 10 8.78 -2.34 -46.39
C MET A 10 9.59 -2.72 -45.14
N LYS A 11 10.76 -2.10 -44.92
CA LYS A 11 11.56 -2.32 -43.69
C LYS A 11 10.85 -1.85 -42.42
N LYS A 12 10.01 -0.82 -42.48
CA LYS A 12 9.16 -0.40 -41.33
C LYS A 12 8.00 -1.36 -41.07
N HIS A 13 7.46 -2.00 -42.10
CA HIS A 13 6.34 -2.95 -41.94
C HIS A 13 6.82 -4.31 -41.40
N MET A 14 7.98 -4.81 -41.85
CA MET A 14 8.58 -6.03 -41.29
C MET A 14 9.05 -5.85 -39.84
N LYS A 15 9.51 -4.64 -39.46
CA LYS A 15 9.91 -4.35 -38.07
C LYS A 15 8.69 -4.24 -37.12
N ARG A 16 7.51 -3.87 -37.65
CA ARG A 16 6.25 -3.88 -36.88
C ARG A 16 5.64 -5.28 -36.75
N GLN A 17 5.80 -6.15 -37.75
CA GLN A 17 5.35 -7.54 -37.64
C GLN A 17 6.25 -8.38 -36.70
N LYS A 18 7.56 -8.12 -36.67
CA LYS A 18 8.48 -8.78 -35.71
C LYS A 18 8.23 -8.37 -34.25
N ASN A 19 7.81 -7.12 -34.02
CA ASN A 19 7.44 -6.67 -32.67
C ASN A 19 6.07 -7.19 -32.22
N ASN A 20 5.17 -7.57 -33.13
CA ASN A 20 3.88 -8.16 -32.77
C ASN A 20 3.96 -9.68 -32.52
N SER A 21 4.94 -10.38 -33.09
CA SER A 21 5.20 -11.80 -32.76
C SER A 21 5.85 -11.99 -31.38
N ASP A 22 6.58 -10.97 -30.90
CA ASP A 22 7.23 -10.99 -29.58
C ASP A 22 6.26 -10.63 -28.43
N ILE A 23 5.12 -9.99 -28.74
CA ILE A 23 4.08 -9.65 -27.75
C ILE A 23 3.11 -10.83 -27.52
N SER A 24 2.94 -11.72 -28.50
CA SER A 24 2.16 -12.97 -28.34
C SER A 24 2.92 -14.11 -27.62
N GLN A 25 4.15 -13.88 -27.16
CA GLN A 25 4.92 -14.86 -26.36
C GLN A 25 5.08 -14.47 -24.88
N ILE A 26 4.43 -13.39 -24.41
CA ILE A 26 4.48 -12.96 -23.00
C ILE A 26 3.31 -13.55 -22.17
N GLU A 27 2.33 -14.20 -22.80
CA GLU A 27 1.20 -14.86 -22.09
C GLU A 27 1.45 -16.32 -21.67
N SER A 28 2.71 -16.76 -21.60
CA SER A 28 3.05 -18.12 -21.21
C SER A 28 4.41 -18.23 -20.50
N CYS A 29 4.48 -17.71 -19.28
CA CYS A 29 5.38 -18.19 -18.22
C CYS A 29 4.78 -17.70 -16.90
N GLY A 30 4.22 -18.56 -16.05
CA GLY A 30 4.96 -19.65 -15.44
C GLY A 30 5.61 -19.10 -14.17
N ASN A 31 5.14 -19.55 -13.01
CA ASN A 31 5.69 -19.22 -11.71
C ASN A 31 7.21 -19.49 -11.66
N ASP A 32 8.03 -18.45 -11.82
CA ASP A 32 9.45 -18.53 -11.48
C ASP A 32 9.78 -17.49 -10.40
N LEU A 33 9.95 -18.02 -9.18
CA LEU A 33 10.61 -17.39 -8.06
C LEU A 33 12.02 -16.94 -8.49
N ILE A 34 12.19 -15.66 -8.82
CA ILE A 34 13.52 -15.07 -8.85
C ILE A 34 13.93 -14.81 -7.40
N GLU A 35 14.63 -15.78 -6.82
CA GLU A 35 15.51 -15.55 -5.69
C GLU A 35 16.55 -14.50 -6.12
N LEU A 36 16.40 -13.26 -5.63
CA LEU A 36 17.37 -12.20 -5.88
C LEU A 36 18.71 -12.63 -5.28
N THR A 37 19.69 -12.92 -6.14
CA THR A 37 21.01 -13.34 -5.71
C THR A 37 21.71 -12.21 -4.93
N LYS A 38 22.56 -12.56 -3.96
CA LYS A 38 23.33 -11.58 -3.15
C LYS A 38 24.12 -10.59 -4.01
N GLU A 39 24.54 -11.00 -5.21
CA GLU A 39 25.22 -10.17 -6.21
C GLU A 39 24.32 -9.08 -6.82
N GLN A 40 23.04 -9.37 -7.08
CA GLN A 40 22.09 -8.38 -7.60
C GLN A 40 21.74 -7.31 -6.55
N VAL A 41 21.64 -7.69 -5.28
CA VAL A 41 21.47 -6.75 -4.15
C VAL A 41 22.72 -5.87 -3.99
N LYS A 42 23.91 -6.45 -4.13
CA LYS A 42 25.19 -5.74 -4.06
C LYS A 42 25.37 -4.76 -5.23
N ALA A 43 24.95 -5.13 -6.44
CA ALA A 43 24.98 -4.25 -7.60
C ALA A 43 24.06 -3.02 -7.42
N ALA A 44 22.85 -3.22 -6.90
CA ALA A 44 21.90 -2.14 -6.59
C ALA A 44 22.41 -1.19 -5.49
N LEU A 45 23.13 -1.71 -4.51
CA LEU A 45 23.77 -0.90 -3.45
C LEU A 45 25.00 -0.13 -3.97
N THR A 46 25.69 -0.67 -4.98
CA THR A 46 26.90 -0.05 -5.54
C THR A 46 26.55 1.13 -6.45
N SER A 47 25.48 1.03 -7.24
CA SER A 47 24.96 2.15 -8.05
C SER A 47 24.40 3.30 -7.19
N LEU A 48 23.88 3.01 -6.00
CA LEU A 48 23.50 4.02 -4.99
C LEU A 48 24.70 4.82 -4.46
N PHE A 49 25.88 4.21 -4.37
CA PHE A 49 27.09 4.84 -3.81
C PHE A 49 27.74 5.84 -4.78
N ILE A 50 27.63 5.61 -6.09
CA ILE A 50 28.21 6.47 -7.13
C ILE A 50 27.47 7.82 -7.20
N ILE A 51 26.16 7.82 -6.96
CA ILE A 51 25.29 9.02 -7.01
C ILE A 51 25.59 9.98 -5.84
N GLN A 52 26.00 9.48 -4.67
CA GLN A 52 26.32 10.32 -3.50
C GLN A 52 27.59 11.17 -3.67
N LYS A 53 28.51 10.80 -4.58
CA LYS A 53 29.80 11.47 -4.72
C LYS A 53 29.73 12.80 -5.50
N GLN A 54 28.68 13.01 -6.31
CA GLN A 54 28.55 14.18 -7.19
C GLN A 54 27.97 15.43 -6.51
N ASN A 55 27.31 15.33 -5.36
CA ASN A 55 26.61 16.47 -4.71
C ASN A 55 27.49 17.29 -3.72
N ARG A 56 28.82 17.24 -3.85
CA ARG A 56 29.75 17.77 -2.83
C ARG A 56 30.11 19.25 -2.91
N THR A 57 29.60 20.05 -3.84
CA THR A 57 29.93 21.49 -3.93
C THR A 57 28.69 22.38 -3.73
N VAL A 58 28.70 23.18 -2.64
CA VAL A 58 27.99 24.47 -2.37
C VAL A 58 27.41 24.57 -0.93
N GLY A 59 27.77 25.66 -0.22
CA GLY A 59 26.98 26.37 0.81
C GLY A 59 26.90 25.84 2.26
N SER A 60 27.59 26.48 3.22
CA SER A 60 27.96 25.90 4.53
C SER A 60 26.92 25.97 5.68
N ARG A 61 25.88 26.82 5.65
CA ARG A 61 24.92 26.94 6.78
C ARG A 61 23.58 26.22 6.57
N LYS A 62 23.04 26.20 5.34
CA LYS A 62 21.86 25.41 4.95
C LYS A 62 22.15 23.89 5.04
N ARG A 63 23.40 23.50 4.75
CA ARG A 63 23.91 22.11 4.79
C ARG A 63 23.74 21.35 6.11
N ARG A 64 23.79 21.99 7.28
CA ARG A 64 23.76 21.24 8.55
C ARG A 64 22.37 20.68 8.87
N ARG A 65 21.30 21.42 8.56
CA ARG A 65 19.91 20.98 8.86
C ARG A 65 19.40 19.97 7.84
N ASP A 66 19.76 20.14 6.56
CA ASP A 66 19.38 19.19 5.50
C ASP A 66 20.07 17.83 5.68
N LYS A 67 21.34 17.81 6.09
CA LYS A 67 22.06 16.57 6.43
C LYS A 67 21.42 15.78 7.57
N ASN A 68 20.75 16.45 8.51
CA ASN A 68 20.06 15.77 9.61
C ASN A 68 18.76 15.11 9.14
N LEU A 69 18.01 15.76 8.24
CA LEU A 69 16.82 15.17 7.64
C LEU A 69 17.20 13.95 6.77
N ASP A 70 18.22 14.08 5.92
CA ASP A 70 18.71 12.98 5.08
C ASP A 70 19.13 11.76 5.92
N ARG A 71 19.87 11.98 7.02
CA ARG A 71 20.23 10.89 7.97
C ARG A 71 19.01 10.26 8.65
N SER A 72 18.00 11.07 8.99
CA SER A 72 16.76 10.58 9.59
C SER A 72 16.01 9.66 8.63
N LEU A 73 15.87 10.06 7.37
CA LEU A 73 15.23 9.26 6.33
C LEU A 73 16.00 7.97 6.02
N GLU A 74 17.33 8.02 6.00
CA GLU A 74 18.16 6.81 5.88
C GLU A 74 17.95 5.85 7.05
N THR A 75 17.81 6.39 8.27
CA THR A 75 17.53 5.59 9.48
C THR A 75 16.14 4.96 9.43
N GLN A 76 15.11 5.71 9.01
CA GLN A 76 13.77 5.19 8.77
C GLN A 76 13.77 4.10 7.70
N THR A 77 14.48 4.29 6.59
CA THR A 77 14.62 3.28 5.52
C THR A 77 15.22 1.97 6.08
N LYS A 78 16.25 2.07 6.93
CA LYS A 78 16.87 0.89 7.57
C LYS A 78 15.90 0.19 8.53
N LYS A 79 15.18 0.95 9.35
CA LYS A 79 14.16 0.41 10.27
C LYS A 79 13.06 -0.32 9.50
N GLN A 80 12.59 0.25 8.40
CA GLN A 80 11.56 -0.36 7.56
C GLN A 80 12.04 -1.67 6.91
N LYS A 81 13.29 -1.71 6.40
CA LYS A 81 13.90 -2.96 5.92
C LYS A 81 13.94 -4.04 7.00
N GLN A 82 14.29 -3.68 8.23
CA GLN A 82 14.34 -4.61 9.36
C GLN A 82 12.95 -5.13 9.73
N ILE A 83 11.92 -4.28 9.69
CA ILE A 83 10.53 -4.70 9.95
C ILE A 83 10.10 -5.74 8.92
N TYR A 84 10.31 -5.49 7.62
CA TYR A 84 9.93 -6.46 6.59
C TYR A 84 10.75 -7.75 6.64
N SER A 85 12.05 -7.69 7.00
CA SER A 85 12.79 -8.93 7.23
C SER A 85 12.21 -9.73 8.39
N ASN A 86 11.74 -9.07 9.45
CA ASN A 86 11.13 -9.74 10.58
C ASN A 86 9.74 -10.32 10.23
N ILE A 87 8.94 -9.64 9.41
CA ILE A 87 7.65 -10.16 8.90
C ILE A 87 7.87 -11.45 8.10
N ILE A 88 8.84 -11.43 7.18
CA ILE A 88 9.21 -12.62 6.39
C ILE A 88 9.71 -13.75 7.30
N LEU A 89 10.44 -13.43 8.37
CA LEU A 89 10.94 -14.43 9.33
C LEU A 89 9.84 -14.97 10.24
N SER A 90 8.85 -14.16 10.64
CA SER A 90 7.72 -14.62 11.45
C SER A 90 6.82 -15.60 10.70
N ASP A 91 6.66 -15.43 9.38
CA ASP A 91 5.98 -16.41 8.51
C ASP A 91 6.67 -17.79 8.51
N ILE A 92 7.95 -17.86 8.90
CA ILE A 92 8.75 -19.09 8.89
C ILE A 92 8.73 -19.79 10.27
N THR A 93 8.33 -19.11 11.36
CA THR A 93 8.58 -19.62 12.73
C THR A 93 7.40 -19.67 13.70
N GLN A 94 6.16 -19.34 13.34
CA GLN A 94 5.09 -19.26 14.35
C GLN A 94 4.33 -20.58 14.57
N ALA A 95 4.37 -21.05 15.82
CA ALA A 95 3.25 -21.76 16.42
C ALA A 95 2.13 -20.73 16.67
N GLU A 96 0.98 -20.98 16.05
CA GLU A 96 -0.06 -19.99 15.71
C GLU A 96 -0.97 -19.63 16.90
N THR A 97 -0.63 -18.57 17.64
CA THR A 97 -1.60 -17.98 18.57
C THR A 97 -2.60 -17.11 17.78
N ILE A 98 -3.86 -17.52 17.74
CA ILE A 98 -4.94 -16.74 17.10
C ILE A 98 -5.32 -15.55 17.98
N VAL A 99 -5.16 -14.34 17.43
CA VAL A 99 -5.58 -13.07 18.04
C VAL A 99 -6.56 -12.39 17.10
N LEU A 100 -7.83 -12.36 17.52
CA LEU A 100 -8.94 -11.83 16.74
C LEU A 100 -9.15 -10.34 17.03
N ALA A 101 -9.49 -9.61 15.99
CA ALA A 101 -10.23 -8.36 16.05
C ALA A 101 -11.54 -8.51 15.29
N ALA A 102 -12.47 -7.56 15.48
CA ALA A 102 -13.76 -7.57 14.79
C ALA A 102 -14.12 -6.19 14.21
N SER A 103 -14.82 -6.19 13.07
CA SER A 103 -15.34 -4.97 12.42
C SER A 103 -16.73 -5.22 11.84
N GLY A 104 -17.62 -4.22 11.85
CA GLY A 104 -18.95 -4.32 11.24
C GLY A 104 -19.94 -5.30 11.90
N LEU A 105 -19.54 -6.08 12.91
CA LEU A 105 -20.39 -7.11 13.52
C LEU A 105 -21.46 -6.53 14.44
N ASN A 106 -22.68 -7.05 14.33
CA ASN A 106 -23.75 -6.75 15.26
C ASN A 106 -23.59 -7.47 16.62
N LYS A 107 -24.41 -7.09 17.61
CA LYS A 107 -24.35 -7.66 18.97
C LYS A 107 -24.51 -9.19 19.02
N LYS A 108 -25.33 -9.78 18.14
CA LYS A 108 -25.54 -11.23 18.10
C LYS A 108 -24.30 -11.94 17.54
N GLN A 109 -23.72 -11.41 16.47
CA GLN A 109 -22.48 -11.92 15.87
C GLN A 109 -21.32 -11.83 16.86
N MET A 110 -21.16 -10.68 17.53
CA MET A 110 -20.11 -10.49 18.53
C MET A 110 -20.21 -11.48 19.71
N LYS A 111 -21.42 -11.91 20.10
CA LYS A 111 -21.59 -12.97 21.11
C LYS A 111 -21.03 -14.32 20.62
N GLN A 112 -21.20 -14.66 19.34
CA GLN A 112 -20.64 -15.88 18.76
C GLN A 112 -19.12 -15.80 18.66
N VAL A 113 -18.55 -14.64 18.30
CA VAL A 113 -17.08 -14.44 18.33
C VAL A 113 -16.53 -14.66 19.74
N LYS A 114 -17.17 -14.11 20.78
CA LYS A 114 -16.77 -14.35 22.18
C LYS A 114 -16.89 -15.83 22.57
N LYS A 115 -17.93 -16.52 22.10
CA LYS A 115 -18.09 -17.97 22.31
C LYS A 115 -16.96 -18.76 21.64
N PHE A 116 -16.63 -18.42 20.39
CA PHE A 116 -15.51 -19.02 19.65
C PHE A 116 -14.20 -18.88 20.43
N VAL A 117 -13.88 -17.66 20.89
CA VAL A 117 -12.65 -17.35 21.64
C VAL A 117 -12.54 -18.24 22.89
N LEU A 118 -13.66 -18.46 23.61
CA LEU A 118 -13.69 -19.31 24.79
C LEU A 118 -13.49 -20.80 24.47
N ILE A 119 -14.11 -21.30 23.39
CA ILE A 119 -14.05 -22.72 23.02
C ILE A 119 -12.66 -23.10 22.51
N PHE A 120 -12.06 -22.24 21.70
CA PHE A 120 -10.78 -22.51 21.02
C PHE A 120 -9.57 -21.87 21.72
N ASN A 121 -9.76 -21.30 22.91
CA ASN A 121 -8.71 -20.67 23.71
C ASN A 121 -7.88 -19.63 22.92
N CYS A 122 -8.56 -18.81 22.13
CA CYS A 122 -7.94 -17.72 21.36
C CYS A 122 -7.93 -16.41 22.18
N HIS A 123 -7.37 -15.35 21.59
CA HIS A 123 -7.49 -14.00 22.14
C HIS A 123 -8.41 -13.12 21.30
N LEU A 124 -9.12 -12.19 21.95
CA LEU A 124 -9.95 -11.18 21.30
C LEU A 124 -9.51 -9.80 21.76
N LEU A 125 -9.10 -8.97 20.81
CA LEU A 125 -8.85 -7.55 21.01
C LEU A 125 -10.09 -6.75 20.60
N LEU A 126 -10.67 -6.02 21.55
CA LEU A 126 -11.77 -5.09 21.28
C LEU A 126 -11.18 -3.74 20.86
N LEU A 127 -11.40 -3.36 19.61
CA LEU A 127 -10.93 -2.10 19.05
C LEU A 127 -11.87 -0.96 19.48
N ASP A 128 -11.29 0.13 19.98
CA ASP A 128 -12.00 1.35 20.41
C ASP A 128 -11.08 2.58 20.29
N GLU A 129 -11.51 3.73 20.81
CA GLU A 129 -10.71 4.97 20.78
C GLU A 129 -9.34 4.85 21.47
N LYS A 130 -9.19 3.95 22.44
CA LYS A 130 -7.96 3.74 23.20
C LYS A 130 -7.16 2.55 22.70
N THR A 131 -7.81 1.62 22.02
CA THR A 131 -7.25 0.36 21.55
C THR A 131 -7.29 0.35 20.03
N THR A 132 -6.18 0.76 19.43
CA THR A 132 -6.03 0.78 17.98
C THR A 132 -5.59 -0.57 17.43
N PHE A 133 -5.81 -0.76 16.14
CA PHE A 133 -5.34 -1.93 15.42
C PHE A 133 -3.80 -2.01 15.54
N ASN A 134 -3.27 -3.17 15.93
CA ASN A 134 -1.84 -3.35 16.13
C ASN A 134 -1.35 -4.71 15.61
N GLN A 135 -0.03 -4.87 15.58
CA GLN A 135 0.66 -6.00 14.96
C GLN A 135 0.45 -7.36 15.65
N SER A 136 -0.16 -7.42 16.84
CA SER A 136 -0.48 -8.69 17.47
C SER A 136 -1.71 -9.36 16.87
N ILE A 137 -2.56 -8.61 16.18
CA ILE A 137 -3.77 -9.14 15.53
C ILE A 137 -3.36 -10.01 14.35
N THR A 138 -3.82 -11.25 14.35
CA THR A 138 -3.58 -12.20 13.24
C THR A 138 -4.80 -12.35 12.34
N HIS A 139 -5.99 -12.12 12.88
CA HIS A 139 -7.27 -12.33 12.20
C HIS A 139 -8.23 -11.17 12.46
N LEU A 140 -8.78 -10.59 11.39
CA LEU A 140 -9.91 -9.66 11.46
C LEU A 140 -11.17 -10.38 10.99
N ILE A 141 -12.18 -10.47 11.87
CA ILE A 141 -13.52 -10.95 11.51
C ILE A 141 -14.39 -9.76 11.14
N THR A 142 -14.92 -9.75 9.92
CA THR A 142 -15.78 -8.68 9.44
C THR A 142 -17.19 -9.17 9.10
N ASP A 143 -18.10 -8.21 8.93
CA ASP A 143 -19.40 -8.45 8.35
C ASP A 143 -19.28 -9.01 6.92
N GLU A 144 -20.38 -9.58 6.44
CA GLU A 144 -20.50 -10.00 5.06
C GLU A 144 -21.73 -9.35 4.48
N ILE A 145 -21.55 -8.73 3.31
CA ILE A 145 -22.63 -8.20 2.49
C ILE A 145 -23.07 -9.35 1.61
N ASP A 146 -24.35 -9.69 1.72
CA ASP A 146 -24.93 -10.81 0.99
C ASP A 146 -24.82 -10.57 -0.52
N THR A 147 -23.91 -11.29 -1.14
CA THR A 147 -23.76 -11.35 -2.59
C THR A 147 -23.68 -12.83 -2.96
N ASN A 148 -24.49 -13.25 -3.92
CA ASN A 148 -24.76 -14.68 -4.17
C ASN A 148 -23.50 -15.54 -4.38
N ASP A 149 -22.40 -14.96 -4.87
CA ASP A 149 -21.23 -15.71 -5.35
C ASP A 149 -19.86 -15.18 -4.86
N SER A 150 -19.82 -14.22 -3.93
CA SER A 150 -18.56 -13.61 -3.46
C SER A 150 -18.58 -13.24 -1.98
N LEU A 151 -17.43 -13.35 -1.31
CA LEU A 151 -17.27 -12.90 0.07
C LEU A 151 -16.90 -11.41 0.08
N VAL A 152 -17.92 -10.55 0.20
CA VAL A 152 -17.78 -9.09 0.17
C VAL A 152 -18.04 -8.52 1.56
N CYS A 153 -17.23 -7.55 2.00
CA CYS A 153 -17.42 -6.88 3.29
C CYS A 153 -17.73 -5.38 3.14
N THR A 154 -18.18 -4.76 4.22
CA THR A 154 -18.19 -3.29 4.30
C THR A 154 -16.76 -2.80 4.46
N LEU A 155 -16.32 -1.87 3.60
CA LEU A 155 -14.98 -1.30 3.73
C LEU A 155 -14.89 -0.37 4.96
N THR A 156 -14.13 -0.78 5.96
CA THR A 156 -13.87 0.01 7.17
C THR A 156 -12.38 0.29 7.35
N LYS A 157 -12.03 1.24 8.22
CA LYS A 157 -10.62 1.49 8.58
C LYS A 157 -9.90 0.24 9.07
N ASN A 158 -10.59 -0.60 9.85
CA ASN A 158 -10.02 -1.83 10.40
C ASN A 158 -9.70 -2.83 9.29
N VAL A 159 -10.55 -2.93 8.26
CA VAL A 159 -10.26 -3.76 7.07
C VAL A 159 -8.99 -3.26 6.37
N VAL A 160 -8.86 -1.95 6.15
CA VAL A 160 -7.65 -1.37 5.54
C VAL A 160 -6.39 -1.67 6.38
N PHE A 161 -6.47 -1.52 7.70
CA PHE A 161 -5.35 -1.83 8.61
C PHE A 161 -5.00 -3.31 8.65
N ALA A 162 -5.99 -4.20 8.61
CA ALA A 162 -5.76 -5.65 8.57
C ALA A 162 -5.09 -6.06 7.27
N ILE A 163 -5.53 -5.51 6.13
CA ILE A 163 -4.92 -5.78 4.84
C ILE A 163 -3.47 -5.31 4.85
N VAL A 164 -3.15 -4.07 5.24
CA VAL A 164 -1.75 -3.60 5.20
C VAL A 164 -0.83 -4.35 6.18
N GLN A 165 -1.39 -4.98 7.21
CA GLN A 165 -0.65 -5.81 8.18
C GLN A 165 -0.61 -7.29 7.84
N HIS A 166 -1.09 -7.68 6.65
CA HIS A 166 -1.05 -9.06 6.17
C HIS A 166 -1.88 -10.04 7.00
N CYS A 167 -2.86 -9.55 7.77
CA CYS A 167 -3.75 -10.39 8.55
C CYS A 167 -4.70 -11.18 7.65
N PHE A 168 -5.21 -12.31 8.15
CA PHE A 168 -6.43 -12.89 7.58
C PHE A 168 -7.59 -11.92 7.77
N VAL A 169 -8.31 -11.60 6.70
CA VAL A 169 -9.58 -10.85 6.75
C VAL A 169 -10.68 -11.82 6.38
N LEU A 170 -11.47 -12.25 7.37
CA LEU A 170 -12.42 -13.35 7.22
C LEU A 170 -13.86 -12.86 7.37
N SER A 171 -14.75 -13.46 6.58
CA SER A 171 -16.18 -13.37 6.83
C SER A 171 -16.52 -13.98 8.18
N TYR A 172 -17.51 -13.39 8.85
CA TYR A 172 -18.18 -13.97 10.01
C TYR A 172 -18.65 -15.43 9.80
N ARG A 173 -18.88 -15.88 8.56
CA ARG A 173 -19.19 -17.29 8.25
C ARG A 173 -18.14 -18.26 8.79
N TRP A 174 -16.86 -17.87 8.83
CA TRP A 174 -15.79 -18.71 9.40
C TRP A 174 -16.04 -19.05 10.87
N ILE A 175 -16.47 -18.04 11.66
CA ILE A 175 -16.79 -18.24 13.09
C ILE A 175 -17.95 -19.21 13.26
N ILE A 176 -18.97 -19.12 12.39
CA ILE A 176 -20.11 -20.03 12.42
C ILE A 176 -19.67 -21.45 12.11
N GLU A 177 -18.89 -21.64 11.05
CA GLU A 177 -18.44 -22.97 10.65
C GLU A 177 -17.58 -23.62 11.74
N CYS A 178 -16.61 -22.89 12.28
CA CYS A 178 -15.76 -23.42 13.35
C CYS A 178 -16.59 -23.89 14.56
N LEU A 179 -17.60 -23.09 14.94
CA LEU A 179 -18.49 -23.44 16.05
C LEU A 179 -19.39 -24.65 15.73
N GLN A 180 -19.80 -24.83 14.48
CA GLN A 180 -20.63 -25.96 14.05
C GLN A 180 -19.82 -27.25 13.97
N GLN A 181 -18.60 -27.20 13.44
CA GLN A 181 -17.71 -28.34 13.32
C GLN A 181 -16.93 -28.64 14.61
N ASN A 182 -17.04 -27.79 15.62
CA ASN A 182 -16.28 -27.86 16.88
C ASN A 182 -14.77 -28.02 16.64
N SER A 183 -14.26 -27.36 15.60
CA SER A 183 -12.85 -27.36 15.19
C SER A 183 -12.53 -26.06 14.46
N ILE A 184 -11.26 -25.65 14.43
CA ILE A 184 -10.83 -24.51 13.63
C ILE A 184 -10.71 -25.00 12.18
N VAL A 185 -11.60 -24.52 11.30
CA VAL A 185 -11.59 -24.86 9.88
C VAL A 185 -10.67 -23.93 9.10
N ASN A 186 -10.26 -24.36 7.90
CA ASN A 186 -9.38 -23.58 7.03
C ASN A 186 -9.94 -22.18 6.74
N GLU A 187 -9.15 -21.17 7.07
CA GLU A 187 -9.45 -19.74 6.93
C GLU A 187 -9.64 -19.34 5.46
N GLU A 188 -8.88 -19.93 4.53
CA GLU A 188 -8.81 -19.47 3.14
C GLU A 188 -10.16 -19.53 2.41
N GLN A 189 -11.04 -20.46 2.80
CA GLN A 189 -12.38 -20.62 2.22
C GLN A 189 -13.35 -19.50 2.62
N TYR A 190 -12.99 -18.74 3.66
CA TYR A 190 -13.79 -17.67 4.24
C TYR A 190 -13.10 -16.31 4.16
N GLU A 191 -11.98 -16.24 3.44
CA GLU A 191 -11.21 -15.01 3.22
C GLU A 191 -11.99 -14.06 2.31
N ILE A 192 -12.09 -12.80 2.71
CA ILE A 192 -12.82 -11.76 1.97
C ILE A 192 -12.18 -11.56 0.58
N GLU A 193 -13.02 -11.58 -0.45
CA GLU A 193 -12.64 -11.40 -1.85
C GLU A 193 -12.73 -9.94 -2.31
N GLY A 194 -13.58 -9.14 -1.66
CA GLY A 194 -13.79 -7.74 -2.05
C GLY A 194 -14.52 -6.88 -1.02
N ASP A 195 -14.86 -5.67 -1.43
CA ASP A 195 -15.57 -4.68 -0.62
C ASP A 195 -16.66 -3.94 -1.40
N ASN A 196 -17.54 -3.24 -0.69
CA ASN A 196 -18.68 -2.52 -1.26
C ASN A 196 -18.36 -1.19 -1.95
N ILE A 197 -17.13 -0.70 -1.86
CA ILE A 197 -16.72 0.59 -2.40
C ILE A 197 -15.89 0.42 -3.68
N PHE A 198 -14.84 -0.39 -3.66
CA PHE A 198 -13.93 -0.49 -4.81
C PHE A 198 -14.29 -1.60 -5.78
N SER A 199 -14.43 -2.84 -5.31
CA SER A 199 -14.79 -4.00 -6.13
C SER A 199 -15.15 -5.20 -5.28
N THR A 200 -16.13 -6.00 -5.73
CA THR A 200 -16.52 -7.24 -5.05
C THR A 200 -15.51 -8.37 -5.19
N LYS A 201 -14.48 -8.24 -6.05
CA LYS A 201 -13.54 -9.33 -6.34
C LYS A 201 -12.10 -8.89 -6.63
N HIS A 202 -11.56 -7.94 -5.87
CA HIS A 202 -10.16 -7.51 -6.04
C HIS A 202 -9.13 -8.46 -5.41
N ASN A 203 -9.56 -9.38 -4.52
CA ASN A 203 -8.75 -10.38 -3.82
C ASN A 203 -7.55 -9.77 -3.07
N GLY A 204 -7.76 -8.56 -2.55
CA GLY A 204 -6.71 -7.77 -1.93
C GLY A 204 -6.22 -8.32 -0.59
N PRO A 205 -7.11 -8.74 0.34
CA PRO A 205 -6.69 -9.40 1.58
C PRO A 205 -5.75 -10.58 1.34
N ARG A 206 -6.16 -11.53 0.48
CA ARG A 206 -5.36 -12.70 0.11
C ARG A 206 -4.02 -12.31 -0.53
N ARG A 207 -4.04 -11.32 -1.45
CA ARG A 207 -2.83 -10.82 -2.11
C ARG A 207 -1.86 -10.20 -1.11
N SER A 208 -2.36 -9.46 -0.13
CA SER A 208 -1.56 -8.91 0.94
C SER A 208 -0.92 -9.99 1.78
N ARG A 209 -1.73 -10.87 2.36
CA ARG A 209 -1.28 -11.95 3.25
C ARG A 209 -0.17 -12.81 2.62
N LEU A 210 -0.30 -13.14 1.34
CA LEU A 210 0.68 -13.96 0.62
C LEU A 210 1.89 -13.16 0.09
N SER A 211 1.90 -11.83 0.25
CA SER A 211 2.98 -10.99 -0.26
C SER A 211 4.22 -11.06 0.62
N LYS A 212 5.36 -11.38 0.00
CA LYS A 212 6.69 -11.36 0.63
C LYS A 212 7.37 -9.99 0.56
N ARG A 213 6.68 -8.96 0.07
CA ARG A 213 7.23 -7.62 -0.16
C ARG A 213 6.22 -6.55 0.28
N PRO A 214 6.72 -5.37 0.70
CA PRO A 214 5.85 -4.21 0.86
C PRO A 214 5.09 -3.90 -0.43
N LEU A 215 3.87 -3.38 -0.27
CA LEU A 215 3.08 -2.81 -1.36
C LEU A 215 3.85 -1.69 -2.07
N MET A 216 4.41 -0.76 -1.31
CA MET A 216 5.15 0.39 -1.80
C MET A 216 6.66 0.11 -1.79
N PRO A 217 7.36 0.38 -2.90
CA PRO A 217 8.81 0.30 -2.89
C PRO A 217 9.43 1.25 -1.85
N LEU A 218 10.45 0.77 -1.11
CA LEU A 218 11.12 1.46 0.02
C LEU A 218 11.75 2.83 -0.29
N ASN A 219 11.65 3.30 -1.53
CA ASN A 219 12.11 4.60 -1.99
C ASN A 219 10.95 5.57 -2.28
N HIS A 220 9.70 5.22 -1.94
CA HIS A 220 8.58 6.14 -1.99
C HIS A 220 8.49 6.94 -0.69
N PHE A 221 8.41 8.26 -0.82
CA PHE A 221 8.13 9.14 0.30
C PHE A 221 6.69 9.61 0.24
N MET A 222 6.08 9.70 1.42
CA MET A 222 4.73 10.20 1.55
C MET A 222 4.70 11.36 2.52
N MET A 223 4.05 12.43 2.08
CA MET A 223 3.67 13.57 2.89
C MET A 223 2.16 13.60 2.95
N ILE A 224 1.61 13.97 4.09
CA ILE A 224 0.16 14.10 4.26
C ILE A 224 -0.11 15.51 4.76
N LYS A 225 -1.06 16.19 4.11
CA LYS A 225 -1.47 17.53 4.49
C LYS A 225 -2.97 17.70 4.30
N GLY A 226 -3.53 18.47 5.23
CA GLY A 226 -4.93 18.82 5.23
C GLY A 226 -5.46 18.84 6.65
N ASP A 227 -6.51 19.62 6.84
CA ASP A 227 -7.32 19.59 8.07
C ASP A 227 -8.69 18.96 7.79
N SER A 228 -9.00 18.67 6.52
CA SER A 228 -10.23 17.97 6.12
C SER A 228 -10.18 16.49 6.47
N ARG A 229 -11.37 15.88 6.53
CA ARG A 229 -11.49 14.43 6.67
C ARG A 229 -11.08 13.75 5.38
N HIS A 230 -10.20 12.77 5.50
CA HIS A 230 -9.80 11.95 4.36
C HIS A 230 -10.87 10.93 4.00
N PHE A 231 -10.69 10.27 2.85
CA PHE A 231 -11.52 9.15 2.45
C PHE A 231 -11.62 8.12 3.59
N LEU A 232 -12.82 7.58 3.86
CA LEU A 232 -13.14 6.73 5.03
C LEU A 232 -12.87 7.38 6.40
N ASP A 233 -12.96 8.72 6.49
CA ASP A 233 -12.77 9.51 7.71
C ASP A 233 -11.40 9.29 8.39
N PHE A 234 -10.36 8.89 7.65
CA PHE A 234 -9.00 8.77 8.19
C PHE A 234 -8.45 10.12 8.65
N THR A 235 -7.65 10.09 9.71
CA THR A 235 -6.85 11.22 10.18
C THR A 235 -5.46 11.21 9.52
N ASN A 236 -4.76 12.34 9.56
CA ASN A 236 -3.36 12.43 9.09
C ASN A 236 -2.44 11.40 9.76
N SER A 237 -2.64 11.15 11.06
CA SER A 237 -1.83 10.17 11.81
C SER A 237 -2.08 8.76 11.30
N GLU A 238 -3.34 8.35 11.17
CA GLU A 238 -3.69 7.02 10.69
C GLU A 238 -3.22 6.80 9.23
N LEU A 239 -3.35 7.81 8.37
CA LEU A 239 -2.78 7.73 7.01
C LEU A 239 -1.26 7.61 7.04
N GLY A 240 -0.58 8.26 7.99
CA GLY A 240 0.87 8.12 8.20
C GLY A 240 1.26 6.70 8.61
N ASP A 241 0.47 6.07 9.49
CA ASP A 241 0.64 4.68 9.88
C ASP A 241 0.41 3.73 8.70
N LEU A 242 -0.65 3.94 7.92
CA LEU A 242 -0.92 3.17 6.70
C LEU A 242 0.21 3.31 5.67
N ALA A 243 0.70 4.52 5.45
CA ALA A 243 1.81 4.81 4.55
C ALA A 243 3.09 4.07 4.99
N TRP A 244 3.37 4.08 6.29
CA TRP A 244 4.51 3.40 6.89
C TRP A 244 4.40 1.88 6.75
N LEU A 245 3.25 1.31 7.12
CA LEU A 245 2.95 -0.12 7.03
C LEU A 245 2.89 -0.63 5.58
N ALA A 246 2.53 0.23 4.63
CA ALA A 246 2.53 -0.11 3.20
C ALA A 246 3.93 -0.12 2.59
N GLY A 247 4.96 0.41 3.28
CA GLY A 247 6.34 0.39 2.81
C GLY A 247 6.90 1.74 2.35
N SER A 248 6.14 2.81 2.50
CA SER A 248 6.63 4.17 2.22
C SER A 248 7.27 4.81 3.44
N ILE A 249 8.08 5.84 3.21
CA ILE A 249 8.67 6.64 4.28
C ILE A 249 7.78 7.86 4.48
N TYR A 250 7.11 7.91 5.63
CA TYR A 250 6.28 9.04 6.02
C TYR A 250 7.16 10.21 6.50
N ILE A 251 6.97 11.37 5.86
CA ILE A 251 7.65 12.63 6.20
C ILE A 251 6.65 13.51 6.94
N GLU A 252 6.72 13.46 8.26
CA GLU A 252 6.12 14.47 9.11
C GLU A 252 6.83 15.81 8.85
N GLN A 253 6.05 16.88 8.63
CA GLN A 253 6.47 18.30 8.50
C GLN A 253 6.66 18.87 7.08
N ASN A 254 6.54 20.21 7.00
CA ASN A 254 6.78 21.10 5.85
C ASN A 254 8.23 21.10 5.31
N ARG A 255 9.01 20.03 5.53
CA ARG A 255 10.42 19.94 5.19
C ARG A 255 10.61 19.00 4.02
N PHE A 256 10.68 19.57 2.82
CA PHE A 256 11.05 18.82 1.62
C PHE A 256 12.55 18.48 1.68
N PRO A 257 12.93 17.20 1.61
CA PRO A 257 14.34 16.83 1.49
C PRO A 257 14.91 17.41 0.18
N ASN A 258 16.17 17.83 0.19
CA ASN A 258 16.83 18.33 -1.03
C ASN A 258 17.39 17.18 -1.89
N THR A 259 17.32 15.94 -1.41
CA THR A 259 17.86 14.73 -2.05
C THR A 259 16.78 13.89 -2.77
N VAL A 260 15.55 14.38 -2.86
CA VAL A 260 14.39 13.65 -3.44
C VAL A 260 14.51 13.42 -4.95
N PHE A 261 15.49 14.03 -5.63
CA PHE A 261 15.64 14.02 -7.10
C PHE A 261 15.86 12.63 -7.76
N SER A 262 15.88 11.53 -7.00
CA SER A 262 15.91 10.15 -7.55
C SER A 262 14.77 9.24 -7.07
N ARG A 263 13.85 9.77 -6.26
CA ARG A 263 12.84 8.99 -5.52
C ARG A 263 11.44 9.58 -5.73
N GLN A 264 10.43 8.74 -5.88
CA GLN A 264 9.05 9.23 -6.04
C GLN A 264 8.52 9.77 -4.71
N CYS A 265 7.98 10.98 -4.71
CA CYS A 265 7.41 11.63 -3.53
C CYS A 265 5.96 12.02 -3.82
N PHE A 266 5.06 11.60 -2.93
CA PHE A 266 3.63 11.87 -3.01
C PHE A 266 3.21 12.79 -1.87
N LEU A 267 2.41 13.80 -2.19
CA LEU A 267 1.66 14.57 -1.20
C LEU A 267 0.21 14.13 -1.26
N LEU A 268 -0.27 13.51 -0.17
CA LEU A 268 -1.68 13.25 0.03
C LEU A 268 -2.37 14.52 0.51
N ILE A 269 -3.37 14.95 -0.25
CA ILE A 269 -4.16 16.15 0.04
C ILE A 269 -5.56 15.99 -0.54
N GLU A 270 -6.56 16.54 0.15
CA GLU A 270 -7.93 16.60 -0.36
C GLU A 270 -8.20 17.92 -1.06
N ASP A 271 -9.16 17.90 -2.00
CA ASP A 271 -9.53 19.06 -2.82
C ASP A 271 -9.94 20.27 -1.94
N ALA A 272 -10.58 20.04 -0.80
CA ALA A 272 -10.98 21.08 0.16
C ALA A 272 -9.79 21.82 0.82
N ASP A 273 -8.61 21.21 0.84
CA ASP A 273 -7.40 21.77 1.46
C ASP A 273 -6.44 22.44 0.46
N VAL A 274 -6.81 22.46 -0.82
CA VAL A 274 -6.12 23.19 -1.88
C VAL A 274 -6.40 24.68 -1.77
N ARG A 275 -5.84 25.34 -0.74
CA ARG A 275 -6.05 26.79 -0.49
C ARG A 275 -4.77 27.63 -0.64
N ASN A 276 -3.59 27.04 -0.52
CA ASN A 276 -2.31 27.77 -0.51
C ASN A 276 -1.47 27.56 -1.78
N LYS A 277 -1.77 28.31 -2.85
CA LYS A 277 -1.08 28.25 -4.16
C LYS A 277 0.44 28.37 -4.08
N ASN A 278 0.99 29.16 -3.14
CA ASN A 278 2.45 29.36 -2.98
C ASN A 278 3.17 28.13 -2.39
N MET A 279 2.48 27.31 -1.61
CA MET A 279 3.01 26.04 -1.15
C MET A 279 3.12 25.05 -2.32
N PHE A 280 2.09 24.98 -3.17
CA PHE A 280 2.02 24.02 -4.29
C PHE A 280 3.09 24.26 -5.36
N HIS A 281 3.35 25.52 -5.73
CA HIS A 281 4.45 25.84 -6.65
C HIS A 281 5.79 25.27 -6.19
N ARG A 282 6.15 25.47 -4.91
CA ARG A 282 7.39 24.94 -4.34
C ARG A 282 7.45 23.42 -4.30
N CYS A 283 6.31 22.75 -4.19
CA CYS A 283 6.21 21.29 -4.23
C CYS A 283 6.38 20.77 -5.68
N ILE A 284 5.78 21.44 -6.66
CA ILE A 284 5.90 21.10 -8.09
C ILE A 284 7.32 21.29 -8.59
N ASP A 285 7.96 22.40 -8.23
CA ASP A 285 9.36 22.66 -8.59
C ASP A 285 10.31 21.57 -8.05
N LYS A 286 9.86 20.81 -7.05
CA LYS A 286 10.57 19.69 -6.45
C LYS A 286 10.11 18.32 -6.96
N GLY A 287 9.20 18.27 -7.94
CA GLY A 287 8.71 17.05 -8.58
C GLY A 287 7.72 16.24 -7.73
N LEU A 288 7.05 16.84 -6.75
CA LEU A 288 6.03 16.15 -5.97
C LEU A 288 4.77 15.95 -6.81
N LYS A 289 4.15 14.79 -6.63
CA LYS A 289 2.83 14.46 -7.18
C LYS A 289 1.78 14.61 -6.09
N PHE A 290 0.65 15.24 -6.42
CA PHE A 290 -0.45 15.46 -5.49
C PHE A 290 -1.52 14.42 -5.76
N LEU A 291 -1.93 13.71 -4.72
CA LEU A 291 -2.92 12.64 -4.83
C LEU A 291 -3.94 12.78 -3.70
N ARG A 292 -5.19 12.39 -3.96
CA ARG A 292 -6.19 12.20 -2.89
C ARG A 292 -5.80 11.03 -1.99
N SER A 293 -6.20 11.06 -0.72
CA SER A 293 -5.94 9.95 0.21
C SER A 293 -6.53 8.61 -0.25
N GLU A 294 -7.63 8.65 -1.02
CA GLU A 294 -8.27 7.49 -1.64
C GLU A 294 -7.27 6.65 -2.46
N TRP A 295 -6.26 7.27 -3.07
CA TRP A 295 -5.23 6.53 -3.81
C TRP A 295 -4.45 5.56 -2.93
N LEU A 296 -4.02 6.01 -1.74
CA LEU A 296 -3.29 5.17 -0.79
C LEU A 296 -4.19 4.04 -0.31
N ILE A 297 -5.43 4.39 0.05
CA ILE A 297 -6.39 3.45 0.62
C ILE A 297 -6.75 2.38 -0.41
N ARG A 298 -7.09 2.77 -1.64
CA ARG A 298 -7.34 1.81 -2.73
C ARG A 298 -6.12 0.93 -3.00
N SER A 299 -4.93 1.52 -3.01
CA SER A 299 -3.71 0.76 -3.25
C SER A 299 -3.50 -0.33 -2.20
N ILE A 300 -3.82 -0.03 -0.93
CA ILE A 300 -3.78 -0.98 0.17
C ILE A 300 -4.88 -2.03 0.01
N VAL A 301 -6.12 -1.61 -0.21
CA VAL A 301 -7.27 -2.52 -0.24
C VAL A 301 -7.17 -3.54 -1.36
N GLU A 302 -6.71 -3.15 -2.55
CA GLU A 302 -6.44 -4.09 -3.65
C GLU A 302 -5.07 -4.79 -3.53
N TYR A 303 -4.26 -4.35 -2.56
CA TYR A 303 -2.84 -4.65 -2.38
C TYR A 303 -2.04 -4.54 -3.69
N ARG A 304 -2.33 -3.48 -4.44
CA ARG A 304 -1.74 -3.16 -5.74
C ARG A 304 -1.70 -1.65 -5.92
N MET A 305 -0.59 -1.11 -6.40
CA MET A 305 -0.46 0.33 -6.66
C MET A 305 -1.54 0.81 -7.64
N ALA A 306 -2.45 1.67 -7.16
CA ALA A 306 -3.51 2.25 -7.97
C ALA A 306 -2.93 3.24 -9.00
N ASN A 307 -3.65 3.46 -10.10
CA ASN A 307 -3.22 4.38 -11.15
C ASN A 307 -3.27 5.82 -10.64
N ILE A 308 -2.09 6.45 -10.50
CA ILE A 308 -1.94 7.81 -9.99
C ILE A 308 -2.73 8.87 -10.77
N VAL A 309 -3.00 8.66 -12.06
CA VAL A 309 -3.70 9.65 -12.90
C VAL A 309 -5.14 9.84 -12.46
N GLN A 310 -5.79 8.77 -11.99
CA GLN A 310 -7.20 8.81 -11.55
C GLN A 310 -7.39 9.59 -10.24
N TYR A 311 -6.31 9.75 -9.47
CA TYR A 311 -6.34 10.33 -8.13
C TYR A 311 -5.55 11.64 -8.03
N HIS A 312 -5.05 12.13 -9.15
CA HIS A 312 -4.29 13.37 -9.20
C HIS A 312 -5.17 14.55 -8.76
N CYS A 313 -4.71 15.28 -7.76
CA CYS A 313 -5.25 16.61 -7.46
C CYS A 313 -4.44 17.60 -8.27
N ASP A 314 -5.07 18.35 -9.16
CA ASP A 314 -4.39 19.52 -9.74
C ASP A 314 -4.68 20.74 -8.86
N PRO A 315 -3.67 21.24 -8.12
CA PRO A 315 -3.86 22.37 -7.22
C PRO A 315 -4.10 23.71 -7.94
N PHE A 316 -4.07 23.74 -9.27
CA PHE A 316 -4.31 24.91 -10.11
C PHE A 316 -5.62 24.84 -10.90
N ASP A 317 -6.27 23.67 -10.96
CA ASP A 317 -7.52 23.45 -11.69
C ASP A 317 -8.77 23.89 -10.92
N THR A 318 -8.59 24.58 -9.78
CA THR A 318 -9.69 25.32 -9.12
C THR A 318 -10.01 26.58 -9.93
N ILE A 319 -10.52 26.38 -11.15
CA ILE A 319 -11.28 27.38 -11.90
C ILE A 319 -12.75 27.05 -11.63
N ASP A 320 -13.46 28.02 -11.05
CA ASP A 320 -14.91 28.20 -11.08
C ASP A 320 -15.73 26.98 -11.53
N ARG A 321 -16.22 26.20 -10.55
CA ARG A 321 -17.41 25.35 -10.73
C ARG A 321 -18.52 25.76 -9.77
N SER A 322 -18.73 27.06 -9.63
CA SER A 322 -20.00 27.62 -9.19
C SER A 322 -20.69 28.24 -10.40
N GLU A 323 -21.52 27.43 -11.05
CA GLU A 323 -22.73 27.93 -11.73
C GLU A 323 -23.94 27.65 -10.83
#